data_AF-L1PSU3-F1
#
_entry.id   AF-L1PSU3-F1
#
_cell.length_a   1.000
_cell.length_b   1.000
_cell.length_c   1.000
_cell.angle_alpha   90.00
_cell.angle_beta   90.00
_cell.angle_gamma   90.00
#
_symmetry.space_group_name_H-M   'P 1'
#
loop_
_entity.id
_entity.type
_entity.pdbx_description
1 polymer ?
#
loop_
_entity_poly.entity_id
_entity_poly.type
_entity_poly.pdbx_seq_one_letter_code
_entity_poly.pdbx_strand_id
1 'polypeptide(L)'
;MKHLLFTLICLVNTSFAQKIDFFEKLDFKDLVFYGKEISFAMQITGNTEKSCKGNFKISSNTYEIENCTLSEQEPTNIKDINQIKELLKFAVRTSNAMYISLYQYDAHNKGKFKTSYMSDNTWKLTCADKATREMMQLSKNDKCYFMVTLNEEGYITQIKSVIEGIREDIVHYTTQYLSPEDAEALGGAMGKLFVGNTLVAFFTDIEGKFLDKQTGNTLHFQLKTNPL
;
A
#
# COMPACT_ATOMS: atom_id res chain seq x y z
N MET A 1 3.50 48.63 -32.12
CA MET A 1 3.54 47.15 -32.27
C MET A 1 4.85 46.55 -31.70
N LYS A 2 5.16 46.74 -30.42
CA LYS A 2 6.27 46.05 -29.74
C LYS A 2 5.93 45.54 -28.32
N HIS A 3 4.74 45.85 -27.82
CA HIS A 3 4.28 45.39 -26.50
C HIS A 3 3.23 44.27 -26.55
N LEU A 4 2.84 43.80 -27.75
CA LEU A 4 1.89 42.69 -27.90
C LEU A 4 2.60 41.33 -28.07
N LEU A 5 3.90 41.32 -28.37
CA LEU A 5 4.66 40.09 -28.59
C LEU A 5 5.22 39.49 -27.28
N PHE A 6 5.39 40.29 -26.22
CA PHE A 6 5.94 39.82 -24.95
C PHE A 6 4.88 39.18 -24.03
N THR A 7 3.61 39.52 -24.18
CA THR A 7 2.50 38.87 -23.46
C THR A 7 2.15 37.51 -24.04
N LEU A 8 2.53 37.21 -25.28
CA LEU A 8 2.28 35.91 -25.91
C LEU A 8 3.32 34.84 -25.51
N ILE A 9 4.53 35.25 -25.09
CA ILE A 9 5.60 34.32 -24.66
C ILE A 9 5.38 33.84 -23.20
N CYS A 10 4.64 34.59 -22.38
CA CYS A 10 4.26 34.13 -21.03
C CYS A 10 2.99 33.26 -21.00
N LEU A 11 2.27 33.13 -22.12
CA LEU A 11 1.05 32.31 -22.24
C LEU A 11 1.29 30.92 -22.84
N VAL A 12 2.53 30.56 -23.16
CA VAL A 12 2.94 29.19 -23.54
C VAL A 12 3.54 28.37 -22.39
N ASN A 13 3.56 28.90 -21.16
CA ASN A 13 3.89 28.13 -19.97
C ASN A 13 2.70 27.35 -19.38
N THR A 14 1.55 27.33 -20.06
CA THR A 14 0.48 26.40 -19.69
C THR A 14 0.84 25.01 -20.22
N SER A 15 1.21 24.12 -19.30
CA SER A 15 1.24 22.66 -19.42
C SER A 15 2.36 21.98 -20.22
N PHE A 16 3.61 22.46 -20.11
CA PHE A 16 4.80 21.68 -20.49
C PHE A 16 5.48 20.99 -19.30
N ALA A 17 4.73 20.68 -18.24
CA ALA A 17 5.04 19.44 -17.51
C ALA A 17 4.67 18.32 -18.49
N GLN A 18 5.65 17.86 -19.26
CA GLN A 18 5.57 16.61 -19.99
C GLN A 18 5.05 15.60 -18.97
N LYS A 19 3.77 15.25 -19.08
CA LYS A 19 3.06 14.41 -18.11
C LYS A 19 3.63 13.02 -18.29
N ILE A 20 4.77 12.78 -17.65
CA ILE A 20 5.51 11.51 -17.70
C ILE A 20 4.48 10.43 -17.40
N ASP A 21 4.40 9.42 -18.28
CA ASP A 21 3.49 8.32 -18.04
C ASP A 21 3.84 7.65 -16.71
N PHE A 22 2.83 7.22 -15.95
CA PHE A 22 3.05 6.58 -14.65
C PHE A 22 4.06 5.45 -14.75
N PHE A 23 3.98 4.62 -15.80
CA PHE A 23 4.85 3.47 -15.97
C PHE A 23 6.23 3.85 -16.50
N GLU A 24 6.38 5.01 -17.15
CA GLU A 24 7.70 5.54 -17.50
C GLU A 24 8.43 6.10 -16.28
N LYS A 25 7.70 6.62 -15.28
CA LYS A 25 8.31 7.15 -14.05
C LYS A 25 8.58 6.09 -12.99
N LEU A 26 7.77 5.03 -12.95
CA LEU A 26 7.83 4.02 -11.91
C LEU A 26 9.20 3.32 -11.89
N ASP A 27 9.97 3.53 -10.81
CA ASP A 27 11.10 2.66 -10.47
C ASP A 27 10.63 1.65 -9.40
N PHE A 28 10.97 0.39 -9.63
CA PHE A 28 10.48 -0.72 -8.85
C PHE A 28 11.55 -1.25 -7.89
N LYS A 29 11.21 -1.39 -6.60
CA LYS A 29 12.03 -2.06 -5.58
C LYS A 29 11.24 -3.13 -4.82
N ASP A 30 11.92 -4.17 -4.33
CA ASP A 30 11.27 -5.26 -3.59
C ASP A 30 10.69 -4.78 -2.26
N LEU A 31 9.50 -5.30 -1.90
CA LEU A 31 8.87 -5.03 -0.61
C LEU A 31 9.28 -6.10 0.40
N VAL A 32 10.00 -5.71 1.45
CA VAL A 32 10.60 -6.64 2.44
C VAL A 32 10.31 -6.18 3.86
N PHE A 33 9.89 -7.12 4.72
CA PHE A 33 9.63 -6.89 6.15
C PHE A 33 10.26 -8.00 6.97
N TYR A 34 11.47 -7.82 7.49
CA TYR A 34 12.01 -8.81 8.40
C TYR A 34 11.89 -8.37 9.85
N GLY A 35 11.18 -9.18 10.65
CA GLY A 35 11.16 -9.06 12.12
C GLY A 35 10.68 -7.71 12.66
N LYS A 36 9.97 -6.92 11.85
CA LYS A 36 9.52 -5.57 12.22
C LYS A 36 8.36 -5.68 13.21
N GLU A 37 8.47 -4.93 14.30
CA GLU A 37 7.36 -4.76 15.23
C GLU A 37 6.38 -3.74 14.67
N ILE A 38 5.12 -4.17 14.60
CA ILE A 38 3.99 -3.41 14.09
C ILE A 38 3.04 -3.18 15.26
N SER A 39 2.80 -1.92 15.59
CA SER A 39 1.69 -1.54 16.45
C SER A 39 0.41 -1.50 15.63
N PHE A 40 -0.70 -1.94 16.22
CA PHE A 40 -1.99 -1.88 15.58
C PHE A 40 -3.06 -1.29 16.49
N ALA A 41 -4.02 -0.62 15.87
CA ALA A 41 -5.27 -0.22 16.47
C ALA A 41 -6.41 -0.66 15.54
N MET A 42 -7.45 -1.27 16.09
CA MET A 42 -8.64 -1.64 15.33
C MET A 42 -9.89 -1.25 16.12
N GLN A 43 -10.89 -0.77 15.39
CA GLN A 43 -12.19 -0.39 15.93
C GLN A 43 -13.28 -0.92 15.00
N ILE A 44 -14.26 -1.62 15.55
CA ILE A 44 -15.51 -1.94 14.87
C ILE A 44 -16.53 -0.93 15.34
N THR A 45 -17.19 -0.26 14.40
CA THR A 45 -18.29 0.68 14.63
C THR A 45 -19.54 0.24 13.87
N GLY A 46 -20.73 0.61 14.35
CA GLY A 46 -22.00 0.29 13.71
C GLY A 46 -22.96 -0.40 14.68
N ASN A 47 -23.41 -1.61 14.34
CA ASN A 47 -24.30 -2.40 15.18
C ASN A 47 -23.60 -2.99 16.41
N THR A 48 -22.28 -3.16 16.33
CA THR A 48 -21.43 -3.56 17.46
C THR A 48 -20.26 -2.60 17.60
N GLU A 49 -19.95 -2.18 18.82
CA GLU A 49 -18.77 -1.40 19.12
C GLU A 49 -17.73 -2.25 19.83
N LYS A 50 -16.52 -2.33 19.26
CA LYS A 50 -15.39 -3.04 19.85
C LYS A 50 -14.11 -2.39 19.41
N SER A 51 -13.19 -2.17 20.34
CA SER A 51 -11.84 -1.69 20.03
C SER A 51 -10.80 -2.69 20.53
N CYS A 52 -9.64 -2.69 19.88
CA CYS A 52 -8.45 -3.32 20.40
C CYS A 52 -7.20 -2.62 19.86
N LYS A 53 -6.15 -2.66 20.65
CA LYS A 53 -4.82 -2.28 20.21
C LYS A 53 -3.79 -3.24 20.76
N GLY A 54 -2.63 -3.25 20.15
CA GLY A 54 -1.57 -4.17 20.49
C GLY A 54 -0.39 -4.06 19.54
N ASN A 55 0.52 -5.02 19.64
CA ASN A 55 1.69 -5.11 18.78
C ASN A 55 1.83 -6.54 18.25
N PHE A 56 2.42 -6.70 17.08
CA PHE A 56 2.84 -7.99 16.56
C PHE A 56 4.13 -7.85 15.74
N LYS A 57 4.87 -8.94 15.55
CA LYS A 57 5.99 -8.98 14.61
C LYS A 57 5.55 -9.60 13.31
N ILE A 58 6.04 -9.07 12.20
CA ILE A 58 5.80 -9.63 10.87
C ILE A 58 7.11 -9.99 10.17
N SER A 59 7.09 -11.13 9.47
CA SER A 59 8.14 -11.58 8.57
C SER A 59 7.61 -11.70 7.14
N SER A 60 8.30 -11.11 6.17
CA SER A 60 7.97 -11.12 4.74
C SER A 60 8.25 -12.45 4.07
N ASN A 61 9.15 -13.26 4.64
CA ASN A 61 9.54 -14.54 4.04
C ASN A 61 8.44 -15.60 4.17
N THR A 62 7.63 -15.52 5.23
CA THR A 62 6.55 -16.49 5.50
C THR A 62 5.15 -15.86 5.54
N TYR A 63 5.07 -14.52 5.55
CA TYR A 63 3.83 -13.78 5.85
C TYR A 63 3.19 -14.23 7.17
N GLU A 64 4.01 -14.71 8.10
CA GLU A 64 3.57 -15.16 9.41
C GLU A 64 3.58 -13.97 10.37
N ILE A 65 2.50 -13.88 11.15
CA ILE A 65 2.41 -12.96 12.28
C ILE A 65 2.92 -13.71 13.50
N GLU A 66 4.02 -13.23 14.06
CA GLU A 66 4.63 -13.75 15.28
C GLU A 66 4.36 -12.81 16.45
N ASN A 67 4.35 -13.34 17.68
CA ASN A 67 4.37 -12.54 18.91
C ASN A 67 3.26 -11.47 19.04
N CYS A 68 2.05 -11.74 18.55
CA CYS A 68 0.91 -10.82 18.67
C CYS A 68 0.44 -10.71 20.13
N THR A 69 0.50 -9.50 20.68
CA THR A 69 0.16 -9.15 22.06
C THR A 69 -0.91 -8.05 22.06
N LEU A 70 -1.98 -8.24 22.84
CA LEU A 70 -3.07 -7.28 23.01
C LEU A 70 -2.86 -6.48 24.29
N SER A 71 -3.03 -5.16 24.25
CA SER A 71 -2.85 -4.30 25.43
C SER A 71 -4.15 -3.73 26.00
N GLU A 72 -5.25 -3.67 25.23
CA GLU A 72 -6.52 -3.10 25.69
C GLU A 72 -7.75 -3.89 25.22
N GLN A 73 -8.05 -5.01 25.89
CA GLN A 73 -9.37 -5.66 25.85
C GLN A 73 -9.74 -6.24 27.22
N GLU A 74 -10.98 -6.00 27.67
CA GLU A 74 -11.64 -6.84 28.68
C GLU A 74 -11.88 -8.26 28.13
N PRO A 75 -11.98 -9.28 29.01
CA PRO A 75 -11.25 -10.54 28.89
C PRO A 75 -11.35 -11.18 27.50
N THR A 76 -10.21 -11.28 26.81
CA THR A 76 -10.14 -11.82 25.46
C THR A 76 -10.18 -13.35 25.47
N ASN A 77 -11.19 -13.95 24.85
CA ASN A 77 -11.17 -15.39 24.54
C ASN A 77 -10.21 -15.64 23.34
N ILE A 78 -9.52 -16.78 23.31
CA ILE A 78 -8.61 -17.23 22.24
C ILE A 78 -9.22 -17.10 20.84
N LYS A 79 -10.54 -17.32 20.71
CA LYS A 79 -11.27 -17.15 19.44
C LYS A 79 -11.15 -15.73 18.87
N ASP A 80 -11.22 -14.71 19.73
CA ASP A 80 -11.13 -13.31 19.32
C ASP A 80 -9.70 -12.94 18.87
N ILE A 81 -8.68 -13.51 19.54
CA ILE A 81 -7.27 -13.32 19.16
C ILE A 81 -6.99 -13.88 17.76
N ASN A 82 -7.51 -15.06 17.45
CA ASN A 82 -7.32 -15.67 16.13
C ASN A 82 -8.01 -14.86 15.03
N GLN A 83 -9.22 -14.37 15.28
CA GLN A 83 -9.92 -13.50 14.32
C GLN A 83 -9.16 -12.19 14.09
N ILE A 84 -8.66 -11.56 15.16
CA ILE A 84 -7.80 -10.36 15.07
C ILE A 84 -6.55 -10.65 14.22
N LYS A 85 -5.85 -11.76 14.47
CA LYS A 85 -4.68 -12.16 13.68
C LYS A 85 -5.02 -12.33 12.21
N GLU A 86 -6.15 -12.96 11.87
CA GLU A 86 -6.55 -13.13 10.46
C GLU A 86 -6.90 -11.79 9.79
N LEU A 87 -7.53 -10.85 10.50
CA LEU A 87 -7.78 -9.50 9.99
C LEU A 87 -6.47 -8.73 9.73
N LEU A 88 -5.51 -8.80 10.66
CA LEU A 88 -4.20 -8.19 10.51
C LEU A 88 -3.43 -8.81 9.32
N LYS A 89 -3.45 -10.14 9.18
CA LYS A 89 -2.88 -10.84 8.01
C LYS A 89 -3.53 -10.38 6.72
N PHE A 90 -4.85 -10.25 6.70
CA PHE A 90 -5.59 -9.80 5.52
C PHE A 90 -5.18 -8.39 5.11
N ALA A 91 -5.12 -7.44 6.05
CA ALA A 91 -4.71 -6.06 5.79
C ALA A 91 -3.29 -6.01 5.18
N VAL A 92 -2.33 -6.71 5.78
CA VAL A 92 -0.95 -6.73 5.28
C VAL A 92 -0.83 -7.46 3.94
N ARG A 93 -1.46 -8.62 3.77
CA ARG A 93 -1.45 -9.35 2.49
C ARG A 93 -2.02 -8.51 1.37
N THR A 94 -3.08 -7.76 1.65
CA THR A 94 -3.71 -6.92 0.65
C THR A 94 -2.81 -5.73 0.29
N SER A 95 -2.18 -5.08 1.28
CA SER A 95 -1.13 -4.07 1.05
C SER A 95 -0.02 -4.59 0.12
N ASN A 96 0.52 -5.77 0.43
CA ASN A 96 1.59 -6.37 -0.36
C ASN A 96 1.10 -6.76 -1.77
N ALA A 97 -0.10 -7.33 -1.89
CA ALA A 97 -0.68 -7.69 -3.18
C ALA A 97 -0.91 -6.45 -4.07
N MET A 98 -1.26 -5.30 -3.50
CA MET A 98 -1.38 -4.05 -4.23
C MET A 98 -0.02 -3.60 -4.78
N TYR A 99 1.01 -3.58 -3.93
CA TYR A 99 2.37 -3.25 -4.34
C TYR A 99 2.89 -4.22 -5.42
N ILE A 100 2.68 -5.53 -5.25
CA ILE A 100 3.10 -6.58 -6.20
C ILE A 100 2.31 -6.51 -7.52
N SER A 101 1.03 -6.13 -7.49
CA SER A 101 0.25 -5.97 -8.72
C SER A 101 0.81 -4.84 -9.58
N LEU A 102 1.34 -3.80 -8.95
CA LEU A 102 2.06 -2.71 -9.62
C LEU A 102 3.49 -3.12 -9.99
N TYR A 103 4.18 -3.90 -9.16
CA TYR A 103 5.50 -4.50 -9.45
C TYR A 103 5.52 -5.20 -10.80
N GLN A 104 4.58 -6.13 -10.96
CA GLN A 104 4.58 -7.01 -12.11
C GLN A 104 3.92 -6.35 -13.32
N TYR A 105 3.78 -5.01 -13.34
CA TYR A 105 3.14 -4.33 -14.47
C TYR A 105 3.86 -4.63 -15.78
N ASP A 106 5.13 -4.32 -15.93
CA ASP A 106 5.81 -4.53 -17.20
C ASP A 106 5.95 -6.01 -17.59
N ALA A 107 6.11 -6.89 -16.60
CA ALA A 107 6.31 -8.31 -16.84
C ALA A 107 4.99 -9.09 -17.08
N HIS A 108 3.89 -8.73 -16.40
CA HIS A 108 2.67 -9.56 -16.34
C HIS A 108 1.34 -8.78 -16.35
N ASN A 109 1.33 -7.48 -16.04
CA ASN A 109 0.10 -6.69 -15.90
C ASN A 109 0.00 -5.51 -16.89
N LYS A 110 0.85 -5.46 -17.91
CA LYS A 110 0.85 -4.40 -18.93
C LYS A 110 -0.51 -4.33 -19.61
N GLY A 111 -1.11 -3.14 -19.64
CA GLY A 111 -2.43 -2.92 -20.21
C GLY A 111 -3.60 -3.33 -19.31
N LYS A 112 -3.38 -3.96 -18.16
CA LYS A 112 -4.46 -4.29 -17.19
C LYS A 112 -5.01 -3.07 -16.48
N PHE A 113 -4.26 -1.97 -16.43
CA PHE A 113 -4.68 -0.71 -15.80
C PHE A 113 -4.62 0.46 -16.78
N LYS A 114 -5.62 1.34 -16.68
CA LYS A 114 -5.61 2.68 -17.29
C LYS A 114 -5.14 3.68 -16.24
N THR A 115 -4.21 4.54 -16.63
CA THR A 115 -3.63 5.57 -15.78
C THR A 115 -4.20 6.94 -16.13
N SER A 116 -4.36 7.78 -15.13
CA SER A 116 -4.69 9.19 -15.29
C SER A 116 -3.94 9.99 -14.23
N TYR A 117 -3.15 10.97 -14.66
CA TYR A 117 -2.49 11.90 -13.74
C TYR A 117 -3.54 12.68 -12.94
N MET A 118 -3.26 12.86 -11.66
CA MET A 118 -4.14 13.55 -10.71
C MET A 118 -3.47 14.81 -10.17
N SER A 119 -2.25 14.68 -9.65
CA SER A 119 -1.45 15.75 -9.05
C SER A 119 0.03 15.38 -9.09
N ASP A 120 0.91 16.25 -8.61
CA ASP A 120 2.36 16.04 -8.61
C ASP A 120 2.74 14.67 -8.05
N ASN A 121 3.37 13.87 -8.91
CA ASN A 121 3.74 12.49 -8.69
C ASN A 121 2.63 11.54 -8.23
N THR A 122 1.36 11.86 -8.51
CA THR A 122 0.23 10.99 -8.16
C THR A 122 -0.62 10.67 -9.39
N TRP A 123 -0.90 9.38 -9.57
CA TRP A 123 -1.74 8.86 -10.65
C TRP A 123 -2.88 8.01 -10.11
N LYS A 124 -4.04 8.14 -10.75
CA LYS A 124 -5.18 7.27 -10.57
C LYS A 124 -5.13 6.11 -11.56
N LEU A 125 -5.18 4.89 -11.04
CA LEU A 125 -5.21 3.65 -11.80
C LEU A 125 -6.60 3.00 -11.68
N THR A 126 -7.14 2.56 -12.81
CA THR A 126 -8.41 1.83 -12.89
C THR A 126 -8.25 0.60 -13.76
N CYS A 127 -8.99 -0.48 -13.48
CA CYS A 127 -8.94 -1.67 -14.33
C CYS A 127 -9.31 -1.31 -15.78
N ALA A 128 -8.48 -1.74 -16.73
CA ALA A 128 -8.64 -1.41 -18.15
C ALA A 128 -9.73 -2.23 -18.83
N ASP A 129 -9.95 -3.46 -18.35
CA ASP A 129 -10.83 -4.45 -18.94
C ASP A 129 -11.57 -5.30 -17.88
N LYS A 130 -12.52 -6.11 -18.37
CA LYS A 130 -13.35 -6.99 -17.56
C LYS A 130 -12.55 -8.11 -16.88
N ALA A 131 -11.58 -8.70 -17.58
CA ALA A 131 -10.80 -9.82 -17.07
C ALA A 131 -9.95 -9.41 -15.85
N THR A 132 -9.37 -8.21 -15.89
CA THR A 132 -8.63 -7.62 -14.78
C THR A 132 -9.56 -7.37 -13.59
N ARG A 133 -10.77 -6.88 -13.82
CA ARG A 133 -11.77 -6.69 -12.75
C ARG A 133 -12.16 -8.02 -12.10
N GLU A 134 -12.34 -9.07 -12.89
CA GLU A 134 -12.68 -10.42 -12.40
C GLU A 134 -11.52 -11.03 -11.59
N MET A 135 -10.28 -10.86 -12.05
CA MET A 135 -9.07 -11.26 -11.31
C MET A 135 -8.99 -10.56 -9.94
N MET A 136 -9.41 -9.30 -9.87
CA MET A 136 -9.51 -8.54 -8.62
C MET A 136 -10.77 -8.85 -7.80
N GLN A 137 -11.61 -9.79 -8.24
CA GLN A 137 -12.86 -10.18 -7.58
C GLN A 137 -13.82 -9.00 -7.35
N LEU A 138 -13.82 -8.03 -8.27
CA LEU A 138 -14.70 -6.86 -8.20
C LEU A 138 -16.07 -7.15 -8.81
N SER A 139 -17.13 -6.68 -8.16
CA SER A 139 -18.47 -6.74 -8.74
C SER A 139 -18.55 -5.84 -9.99
N LYS A 140 -19.48 -6.14 -10.90
CA LYS A 140 -19.66 -5.39 -12.16
C LYS A 140 -19.81 -3.87 -11.95
N ASN A 141 -20.49 -3.48 -10.88
CA ASN A 141 -20.83 -2.08 -10.60
C ASN A 141 -19.89 -1.40 -9.58
N ASP A 142 -18.89 -2.12 -9.05
CA ASP A 142 -18.00 -1.57 -8.04
C ASP A 142 -17.12 -0.48 -8.66
N LYS A 143 -17.18 0.73 -8.10
CA LYS A 143 -16.26 1.80 -8.47
C LYS A 143 -14.96 1.59 -7.68
N CYS A 144 -13.98 1.00 -8.35
CA CYS A 144 -12.68 0.67 -7.78
C CYS A 144 -11.56 1.41 -8.51
N TYR A 145 -10.62 1.95 -7.74
CA TYR A 145 -9.42 2.59 -8.25
C TYR A 145 -8.29 2.56 -7.22
N PHE A 146 -7.07 2.70 -7.71
CA PHE A 146 -5.90 3.00 -6.91
C PHE A 146 -5.46 4.45 -7.17
N MET A 147 -4.95 5.12 -6.15
CA MET A 147 -4.15 6.33 -6.29
C MET A 147 -2.74 5.97 -5.84
N VAL A 148 -1.77 6.15 -6.72
CA VAL A 148 -0.37 5.79 -6.47
C VAL A 148 0.46 7.05 -6.50
N THR A 149 1.23 7.28 -5.44
CA THR A 149 2.15 8.41 -5.33
C THR A 149 3.59 7.90 -5.41
N LEU A 150 4.40 8.55 -6.24
CA LEU A 150 5.82 8.26 -6.43
C LEU A 150 6.67 9.38 -5.82
N ASN A 151 7.91 9.09 -5.42
CA ASN A 151 8.91 10.13 -5.16
C ASN A 151 9.53 10.64 -6.48
N GLU A 152 10.52 11.53 -6.38
CA GLU A 152 11.22 12.07 -7.56
C GLU A 152 11.99 11.00 -8.35
N GLU A 153 12.52 10.00 -7.64
CA GLU A 153 13.28 8.86 -8.17
C GLU A 153 12.38 7.76 -8.77
N GLY A 154 11.05 7.89 -8.64
CA GLY A 154 10.08 6.94 -9.18
C GLY A 154 9.60 5.86 -8.20
N TYR A 155 10.05 5.87 -6.94
CA TYR A 155 9.65 4.89 -5.92
C TYR A 155 8.26 5.17 -5.39
N ILE A 156 7.48 4.10 -5.22
CA ILE A 156 6.16 4.17 -4.59
C ILE A 156 6.31 4.60 -3.13
N THR A 157 5.70 5.72 -2.78
CA THR A 157 5.64 6.25 -1.40
C THR A 157 4.25 6.11 -0.78
N GLN A 158 3.22 5.97 -1.61
CA GLN A 158 1.86 5.75 -1.14
C GLN A 158 1.04 4.97 -2.16
N ILE A 159 0.20 4.05 -1.68
CA ILE A 159 -0.90 3.47 -2.44
C ILE A 159 -2.18 3.65 -1.63
N LYS A 160 -3.14 4.39 -2.19
CA LYS A 160 -4.51 4.42 -1.70
C LYS A 160 -5.39 3.55 -2.59
N SER A 161 -6.09 2.59 -2.00
CA SER A 161 -7.05 1.71 -2.65
C SER A 161 -8.46 2.07 -2.24
N VAL A 162 -9.35 2.11 -3.21
CA VAL A 162 -10.76 2.46 -2.98
C VAL A 162 -11.66 1.49 -3.71
N ILE A 163 -12.68 1.02 -2.99
CA ILE A 163 -13.92 0.47 -3.54
C ILE A 163 -15.03 1.31 -2.91
N GLU A 164 -15.63 2.23 -3.68
CA GLU A 164 -16.56 3.24 -3.14
C GLU A 164 -17.70 2.59 -2.33
N GLY A 165 -17.87 3.07 -1.10
CA GLY A 165 -18.90 2.57 -0.18
C GLY A 165 -18.64 1.18 0.41
N ILE A 166 -17.47 0.57 0.16
CA ILE A 166 -17.11 -0.75 0.70
C ILE A 166 -15.79 -0.68 1.45
N ARG A 167 -14.74 -0.18 0.81
CA ARG A 167 -13.38 -0.23 1.34
C ARG A 167 -12.59 0.99 0.92
N GLU A 168 -11.78 1.48 1.85
CA GLU A 168 -10.77 2.47 1.57
C GLU A 168 -9.58 2.19 2.49
N ASP A 169 -8.40 2.09 1.93
CA ASP A 169 -7.16 1.92 2.69
C ASP A 169 -6.02 2.65 2.01
N ILE A 170 -5.11 3.17 2.83
CA ILE A 170 -3.94 3.94 2.43
C ILE A 170 -2.74 3.25 3.07
N VAL A 171 -1.77 2.92 2.23
CA VAL A 171 -0.49 2.39 2.66
C VAL A 171 0.58 3.43 2.33
N HIS A 172 1.37 3.78 3.32
CA HIS A 172 2.57 4.59 3.17
C HIS A 172 3.79 3.67 3.13
N TYR A 173 4.72 3.97 2.23
CA TYR A 173 5.96 3.23 2.05
C TYR A 173 7.16 4.16 2.18
N THR A 174 8.26 3.61 2.66
CA THR A 174 9.57 4.22 2.55
C THR A 174 10.53 3.24 1.88
N THR A 175 11.55 3.78 1.24
CA THR A 175 12.63 3.00 0.63
C THR A 175 13.90 3.22 1.44
N GLN A 176 14.67 2.16 1.68
CA GLN A 176 15.99 2.24 2.28
C GLN A 176 16.95 1.29 1.56
N TYR A 177 18.25 1.53 1.67
CA TYR A 177 19.25 0.54 1.28
C TYR A 177 19.18 -0.66 2.22
N LEU A 178 19.33 -1.85 1.64
CA LEU A 178 19.34 -3.11 2.38
C LEU A 178 20.45 -3.07 3.44
N SER A 179 20.07 -3.15 4.71
CA SER A 179 21.01 -3.19 5.82
C SER A 179 21.66 -4.58 5.92
N PRO A 180 22.83 -4.71 6.58
CA PRO A 180 23.43 -6.01 6.88
C PRO A 180 22.50 -6.96 7.63
N GLU A 181 21.70 -6.43 8.57
CA GLU A 181 20.72 -7.20 9.34
C GLU A 181 19.58 -7.72 8.45
N ASP A 182 19.02 -6.86 7.61
CA ASP A 182 17.98 -7.24 6.65
C ASP A 182 18.52 -8.25 5.61
N ALA A 183 19.77 -8.08 5.19
CA ALA A 183 20.44 -8.98 4.25
C ALA A 183 20.72 -10.36 4.84
N GLU A 184 21.26 -10.43 6.06
CA GLU A 184 21.48 -11.67 6.77
C GLU A 184 20.17 -12.43 7.02
N ALA A 185 19.11 -11.69 7.31
CA ALA A 185 17.78 -12.24 7.46
C ALA A 185 17.17 -12.81 6.16
N LEU A 186 17.50 -12.24 5.00
CA LEU A 186 17.01 -12.69 3.69
C LEU A 186 17.75 -13.92 3.14
N GLY A 187 19.04 -14.07 3.43
CA GLY A 187 19.86 -15.11 2.79
C GLY A 187 21.09 -15.57 3.57
N GLY A 188 21.16 -15.28 4.87
CA GLY A 188 22.33 -15.58 5.71
C GLY A 188 23.59 -14.88 5.19
N ALA A 189 24.74 -15.56 5.27
CA ALA A 189 26.02 -15.02 4.78
C ALA A 189 26.00 -14.65 3.28
N MET A 190 25.15 -15.30 2.46
CA MET A 190 24.98 -14.98 1.03
C MET A 190 24.17 -13.70 0.81
N GLY A 191 23.24 -13.38 1.70
CA GLY A 191 22.48 -12.13 1.65
C GLY A 191 23.38 -10.90 1.82
N LYS A 192 24.45 -11.01 2.62
CA LYS A 192 25.42 -9.93 2.86
C LYS A 192 26.12 -9.42 1.60
N LEU A 193 26.17 -10.22 0.52
CA LEU A 193 26.72 -9.81 -0.77
C LEU A 193 25.87 -8.77 -1.51
N PHE A 194 24.62 -8.57 -1.09
CA PHE A 194 23.66 -7.63 -1.69
C PHE A 194 23.52 -6.32 -0.89
N VAL A 195 24.21 -6.20 0.25
CA VAL A 195 24.19 -5.02 1.12
C VAL A 195 24.79 -3.82 0.38
N GLY A 196 24.13 -2.67 0.48
CA GLY A 196 24.61 -1.40 -0.10
C GLY A 196 24.33 -1.18 -1.59
N ASN A 197 23.87 -2.21 -2.32
CA ASN A 197 23.48 -2.10 -3.74
C ASN A 197 22.01 -2.44 -4.00
N THR A 198 21.30 -3.00 -3.01
CA THR A 198 19.88 -3.32 -3.10
C THR A 198 19.07 -2.31 -2.31
N LEU A 199 18.02 -1.75 -2.94
CA LEU A 199 17.03 -0.93 -2.26
C LEU A 199 15.82 -1.82 -1.92
N VAL A 200 15.31 -1.66 -0.71
CA VAL A 200 14.11 -2.34 -0.21
C VAL A 200 13.07 -1.32 0.21
N ALA A 201 11.81 -1.61 -0.09
CA ALA A 201 10.67 -0.85 0.39
C ALA A 201 10.03 -1.57 1.59
N PHE A 202 9.49 -0.79 2.52
CA PHE A 202 8.61 -1.29 3.58
C PHE A 202 7.53 -0.26 3.87
N PHE A 203 6.37 -0.73 4.32
CA PHE A 203 5.27 0.13 4.74
C PHE A 203 5.62 0.74 6.09
N THR A 204 5.25 1.99 6.29
CA THR A 204 5.43 2.72 7.55
C THR A 204 4.12 2.83 8.31
N ASP A 205 3.02 3.04 7.58
CA ASP A 205 1.67 3.16 8.12
C ASP A 205 0.67 2.57 7.13
N ILE A 206 -0.28 1.80 7.64
CA ILE A 206 -1.47 1.38 6.90
C ILE A 206 -2.66 1.87 7.69
N GLU A 207 -3.52 2.65 7.06
CA GLU A 207 -4.80 3.05 7.63
C GLU A 207 -5.92 2.62 6.69
N GLY A 208 -7.04 2.17 7.23
CA GLY A 208 -8.15 1.78 6.38
C GLY A 208 -9.45 1.52 7.10
N LYS A 209 -10.48 1.37 6.29
CA LYS A 209 -11.83 0.98 6.70
C LYS A 209 -12.43 -0.01 5.73
N PHE A 210 -13.22 -0.93 6.28
CA PHE A 210 -13.96 -1.93 5.52
C PHE A 210 -15.37 -2.07 6.08
N LEU A 211 -16.38 -1.87 5.24
CA LEU A 211 -17.78 -2.10 5.55
C LEU A 211 -18.15 -3.55 5.25
N ASP A 212 -18.57 -4.27 6.28
CA ASP A 212 -19.28 -5.53 6.10
C ASP A 212 -20.75 -5.25 5.83
N LYS A 213 -21.18 -5.45 4.59
CA LYS A 213 -22.57 -5.25 4.17
C LYS A 213 -23.56 -6.21 4.83
N GLN A 214 -23.12 -7.36 5.33
CA GLN A 214 -24.00 -8.34 5.96
C GLN A 214 -24.36 -7.90 7.38
N THR A 215 -23.36 -7.45 8.14
CA THR A 215 -23.56 -7.04 9.53
C THR A 215 -23.84 -5.55 9.69
N GLY A 216 -23.57 -4.72 8.67
CA GLY A 216 -23.65 -3.26 8.75
C GLY A 216 -22.51 -2.62 9.55
N ASN A 217 -21.55 -3.43 10.02
CA ASN A 217 -20.41 -2.96 10.79
C ASN A 217 -19.28 -2.47 9.89
N THR A 218 -18.56 -1.45 10.33
CA THR A 218 -17.33 -0.99 9.70
C THR A 218 -16.15 -1.31 10.59
N LEU A 219 -15.17 -2.04 10.06
CA LEU A 219 -13.86 -2.22 10.66
C LEU A 219 -12.97 -1.06 10.24
N HIS A 220 -12.53 -0.27 11.20
CA HIS A 220 -11.45 0.70 11.07
C HIS A 220 -10.16 0.05 11.60
N PHE A 221 -9.05 0.24 10.90
CA PHE A 221 -7.76 -0.29 11.32
C PHE A 221 -6.63 0.68 11.02
N GLN A 222 -5.61 0.66 11.87
CA GLN A 222 -4.33 1.31 11.67
C GLN A 222 -3.20 0.36 12.06
N LEU A 223 -2.15 0.31 11.26
CA LEU A 223 -0.95 -0.50 11.45
C LEU A 223 0.25 0.42 11.28
N LYS A 224 1.08 0.54 12.31
CA LYS A 224 2.29 1.37 12.28
C LYS A 224 3.51 0.52 12.49
N THR A 225 4.45 0.63 11.56
CA THR A 225 5.78 0.09 11.77
C THR A 225 6.48 0.96 12.79
N ASN A 226 6.91 0.36 13.90
CA ASN A 226 7.65 1.12 14.91
C ASN A 226 8.99 1.56 14.31
N PRO A 227 9.42 2.81 14.55
CA PRO A 227 10.80 3.21 14.25
C PRO A 227 11.76 2.25 14.94
N LEU A 228 12.83 1.88 14.24
CA LEU A 228 13.96 1.16 14.85
C LEU A 228 14.57 1.96 16.00
#